data_AF-A0A966TJQ4-F1
#
_entry.id   AF-A0A966TJQ4-F1
#
_cell.length_a   1.000
_cell.length_b   1.000
_cell.length_c   1.000
_cell.angle_alpha   90.00
_cell.angle_beta   90.00
_cell.angle_gamma   90.00
#
_symmetry.space_group_name_H-M   'P 1'
#
loop_
_entity.id
_entity.type
_entity.pdbx_description
1 polymer ?
#
loop_
_entity_poly.entity_id
_entity_poly.type
_entity_poly.pdbx_seq_one_letter_code
_entity_poly.pdbx_strand_id
1 'polypeptide(L)'
;AQERYGKGKVMSGDQLRWGLENLALDQKALDKLGLGTIMKPLSTSCLDHEGSRQARLHTWDGKKWNYSSDWIEADDTIIKPMVKQYADKYAAEKKLTRRTPADCQS
;
A
#
# COMPACT_ATOMS: atom_id res chain seq x y z
N ALA A 1 -8.53 9.35 6.04
CA ALA A 1 -8.25 10.76 6.39
C ALA A 1 -9.51 11.62 6.46
N GLN A 2 -10.25 11.83 5.37
CA GLN A 2 -11.39 12.77 5.35
C GLN A 2 -12.50 12.42 6.34
N GLU A 3 -12.84 11.13 6.50
CA GLU A 3 -13.82 10.70 7.52
C GLU A 3 -13.39 11.05 8.95
N ARG A 4 -12.08 11.07 9.24
CA ARG A 4 -11.53 11.35 10.58
C ARG A 4 -11.30 12.84 10.84
N TYR A 5 -10.78 13.57 9.85
CA TYR A 5 -10.33 14.97 10.03
C TYR A 5 -11.28 16.01 9.41
N GLY A 6 -12.33 15.56 8.71
CA GLY A 6 -13.40 16.40 8.17
C GLY A 6 -13.52 16.31 6.64
N LYS A 7 -14.71 15.91 6.18
CA LYS A 7 -15.06 15.87 4.75
C LYS A 7 -15.04 17.29 4.15
N GLY A 8 -14.51 17.40 2.93
CA GLY A 8 -14.48 18.66 2.19
C GLY A 8 -13.46 19.70 2.70
N LYS A 9 -12.67 19.39 3.73
CA LYS A 9 -11.59 20.25 4.20
C LYS A 9 -10.28 19.92 3.46
N VAL A 10 -9.44 20.93 3.29
CA VAL A 10 -8.04 20.72 2.86
C VAL A 10 -7.32 19.95 3.96
N MET A 11 -6.63 18.87 3.60
CA MET A 11 -5.89 18.02 4.52
C MET A 11 -4.44 18.50 4.66
N SER A 12 -3.89 18.49 5.87
CA SER A 12 -2.46 18.68 6.09
C SER A 12 -1.65 17.44 5.67
N GLY A 13 -0.33 17.59 5.52
CA GLY A 13 0.57 16.48 5.23
C GLY A 13 0.47 15.35 6.26
N ASP A 14 0.40 15.69 7.56
CA ASP A 14 0.25 14.69 8.62
C ASP A 14 -1.11 13.96 8.56
N GLN A 15 -2.19 14.65 8.23
CA GLN A 15 -3.52 14.04 8.07
C GLN A 15 -3.58 13.12 6.85
N LEU A 16 -2.89 13.48 5.77
CA LEU A 16 -2.74 12.62 4.60
C LEU A 16 -1.89 11.39 4.91
N ARG A 17 -0.72 11.57 5.55
CA ARG A 17 0.11 10.45 6.03
C ARG A 17 -0.71 9.49 6.88
N TRP A 18 -1.44 10.02 7.87
CA TRP A 18 -2.35 9.23 8.69
C TRP A 18 -3.32 8.40 7.85
N GLY A 19 -4.00 9.03 6.89
CA GLY A 19 -4.95 8.33 6.03
C GLY A 19 -4.32 7.24 5.18
N LEU A 20 -3.13 7.49 4.64
CA LEU A 20 -2.39 6.54 3.82
C LEU A 20 -1.77 5.41 4.64
N GLU A 21 -1.53 5.61 5.94
CA GLU A 21 -1.08 4.58 6.88
C GLU A 21 -2.24 3.86 7.59
N ASN A 22 -3.49 4.16 7.22
CA ASN A 22 -4.69 3.54 7.81
C ASN A 22 -5.70 3.16 6.72
N LEU A 23 -5.23 2.85 5.51
CA LEU A 23 -6.13 2.31 4.48
C LEU A 23 -6.53 0.89 4.87
N ALA A 24 -7.82 0.61 4.73
CA ALA A 24 -8.41 -0.71 4.91
C ALA A 24 -9.50 -0.87 3.85
N LEU A 25 -9.10 -1.21 2.64
CA LEU A 25 -10.01 -1.42 1.52
C LEU A 25 -10.21 -2.92 1.34
N ASP A 26 -11.33 -3.42 1.87
CA ASP A 26 -11.80 -4.76 1.59
C ASP A 26 -12.40 -4.87 0.19
N GLN A 27 -12.73 -6.08 -0.25
CA GLN A 27 -13.33 -6.29 -1.58
C GLN A 27 -14.63 -5.49 -1.76
N LYS A 28 -15.46 -5.39 -0.71
CA LYS A 28 -16.73 -4.65 -0.75
C LYS A 28 -16.51 -3.15 -0.98
N ALA A 29 -15.50 -2.56 -0.34
CA ALA A 29 -15.11 -1.18 -0.54
C ALA A 29 -14.60 -0.95 -1.97
N LEU A 30 -13.78 -1.87 -2.49
CA LEU A 30 -13.28 -1.80 -3.87
C LEU A 30 -14.42 -1.93 -4.88
N ASP A 31 -15.37 -2.83 -4.66
CA ASP A 31 -16.54 -3.00 -5.54
C ASP A 31 -17.41 -1.74 -5.56
N LYS A 32 -17.63 -1.10 -4.40
CA LYS A 32 -18.34 0.19 -4.31
C LYS A 32 -17.66 1.31 -5.09
N LEU A 33 -16.33 1.24 -5.23
CA LEU A 33 -15.52 2.19 -5.99
C LEU A 33 -15.37 1.80 -7.48
N GLY A 34 -15.89 0.64 -7.90
CA GLY A 34 -15.70 0.11 -9.26
C GLY A 34 -14.28 -0.40 -9.54
N LEU A 35 -13.49 -0.63 -8.49
CA LEU A 35 -12.08 -1.05 -8.57
C LEU A 35 -11.87 -2.55 -8.28
N GLY A 36 -12.91 -3.26 -7.87
CA GLY A 36 -12.80 -4.65 -7.40
C GLY A 36 -12.32 -5.67 -8.43
N THR A 37 -12.39 -5.36 -9.73
CA THR A 37 -11.85 -6.20 -10.81
C THR A 37 -10.43 -5.82 -11.22
N ILE A 38 -9.93 -4.67 -10.76
CA ILE A 38 -8.65 -4.07 -11.13
C ILE A 38 -7.62 -4.21 -10.00
N MET A 39 -8.09 -4.14 -8.75
CA MET A 39 -7.26 -4.15 -7.55
C MET A 39 -7.68 -5.28 -6.61
N LYS A 40 -6.72 -5.77 -5.84
CA LYS A 40 -6.98 -6.68 -4.71
C LYS A 40 -7.16 -5.88 -3.42
N PRO A 41 -7.85 -6.45 -2.41
CA PRO A 41 -7.93 -5.84 -1.10
C PRO A 41 -6.57 -5.40 -0.60
N LEU A 42 -6.51 -4.21 -0.01
CA LEU A 42 -5.27 -3.62 0.47
C LEU A 42 -5.47 -3.01 1.85
N SER A 43 -4.46 -3.17 2.70
CA SER A 43 -4.38 -2.47 3.96
C SER A 43 -2.97 -2.02 4.20
N THR A 44 -2.80 -0.74 4.52
CA THR A 44 -1.51 -0.12 4.77
C THR A 44 -1.40 0.25 6.24
N SER A 45 -0.16 0.39 6.71
CA SER A 45 0.18 0.76 8.08
C SER A 45 1.49 1.54 8.11
N CYS A 46 1.84 2.17 9.23
CA CYS A 46 3.18 2.76 9.43
C CYS A 46 4.35 1.78 9.12
N LEU A 47 4.11 0.47 9.28
CA LEU A 47 5.09 -0.60 9.03
C LEU A 47 5.03 -1.15 7.60
N ASP A 48 3.95 -0.89 6.87
CA ASP A 48 3.70 -1.40 5.53
C ASP A 48 3.00 -0.33 4.67
N HIS A 49 3.79 0.40 3.88
CA HIS A 49 3.29 1.44 2.98
C HIS A 49 2.84 0.90 1.61
N GLU A 50 2.88 -0.41 1.37
CA GLU A 50 2.49 -1.06 0.11
C GLU A 50 1.12 -1.74 0.23
N GLY A 51 0.95 -2.54 1.29
CA GLY A 51 -0.31 -3.18 1.67
C GLY A 51 -0.66 -4.46 0.90
N SER A 52 -0.84 -4.40 -0.42
CA SER A 52 -1.15 -5.60 -1.24
C SER A 52 0.03 -5.96 -2.14
N ARG A 53 0.35 -7.26 -2.22
CA ARG A 53 1.49 -7.80 -2.98
C ARG A 53 1.07 -8.79 -4.07
N GLN A 54 -0.14 -8.58 -4.57
CA GLN A 54 -0.74 -9.39 -5.62
C GLN A 54 -0.63 -8.69 -6.97
N ALA A 55 -0.15 -9.41 -7.97
CA ALA A 55 -0.12 -8.96 -9.35
C ALA A 55 -0.70 -10.03 -10.27
N ARG A 56 -1.04 -9.66 -11.50
CA ARG A 56 -1.42 -10.63 -12.54
C ARG A 56 -0.83 -10.20 -13.87
N LEU A 57 -0.60 -11.16 -14.74
CA LEU A 57 -0.01 -10.94 -16.05
C LEU A 57 -1.10 -10.60 -17.07
N HIS A 58 -0.79 -9.58 -17.86
CA HIS A 58 -1.57 -9.22 -19.04
C HIS A 58 -0.67 -9.43 -20.25
N THR A 59 -1.22 -10.04 -21.30
CA THR A 59 -0.49 -10.27 -22.55
C THR A 59 -1.17 -9.51 -23.69
N TRP A 60 -0.38 -8.75 -24.43
CA TRP A 60 -0.81 -8.06 -25.64
C TRP A 60 -0.90 -9.05 -26.81
N ASP A 61 -2.05 -9.12 -27.47
CA ASP A 61 -2.28 -10.03 -28.61
C ASP A 61 -2.08 -9.38 -29.98
N GLY A 62 -1.61 -8.13 -30.02
CA GLY A 62 -1.52 -7.32 -31.24
C GLY A 62 -2.67 -6.33 -31.42
N LYS A 63 -3.77 -6.47 -30.66
CA LYS A 63 -4.97 -5.60 -30.75
C LYS A 63 -5.50 -5.15 -29.38
N LYS A 64 -5.38 -5.99 -28.35
CA LYS A 64 -5.82 -5.70 -26.98
C LYS A 64 -4.94 -6.40 -25.93
N TRP A 65 -5.02 -5.89 -24.70
CA TRP A 65 -4.48 -6.56 -23.53
C TRP A 65 -5.49 -7.59 -23.01
N ASN A 66 -5.04 -8.82 -22.79
CA ASN A 66 -5.85 -9.88 -22.20
C ASN A 66 -5.24 -10.34 -20.88
N TYR A 67 -6.08 -10.69 -19.91
CA TYR A 67 -5.61 -11.38 -18.70
C TYR A 67 -5.06 -12.76 -19.10
N SER A 68 -3.81 -13.04 -18.74
CA SER A 68 -3.12 -14.28 -19.08
C SER A 68 -2.69 -15.09 -17.86
N SER A 69 -2.93 -14.57 -16.65
CA SER A 69 -2.81 -15.32 -15.40
C SER A 69 -3.91 -14.94 -14.41
N ASP A 70 -4.12 -15.80 -13.42
CA ASP A 70 -4.75 -15.41 -12.17
C ASP A 70 -3.82 -14.48 -11.36
N TRP A 71 -4.30 -14.05 -10.20
CA TRP A 71 -3.47 -13.29 -9.25
C TRP A 71 -2.35 -14.16 -8.68
N ILE A 72 -1.17 -13.57 -8.61
CA ILE A 72 0.08 -14.14 -8.14
C ILE A 72 0.50 -13.31 -6.92
N GLU A 73 0.76 -13.98 -5.80
CA GLU A 73 1.23 -13.36 -4.56
C GLU A 73 2.76 -13.34 -4.53
N ALA A 74 3.34 -12.25 -4.06
CA ALA A 74 4.78 -12.17 -3.81
C ALA A 74 5.19 -13.00 -2.58
N ASP A 75 6.39 -13.58 -2.60
CA ASP A 75 6.90 -14.32 -1.45
C ASP A 75 7.54 -13.39 -0.41
N ASP A 76 6.73 -13.01 0.56
CA ASP A 76 7.13 -12.16 1.68
C ASP A 76 8.22 -12.78 2.57
N THR A 77 8.38 -14.10 2.58
CA THR A 77 9.44 -14.75 3.37
C THR A 77 10.83 -14.40 2.85
N ILE A 78 10.92 -14.06 1.57
CA ILE A 78 12.14 -13.62 0.89
C ILE A 78 12.21 -12.09 0.86
N ILE A 79 11.11 -11.42 0.50
CA ILE A 79 11.11 -9.99 0.20
C ILE A 79 11.19 -9.13 1.47
N LYS A 80 10.46 -9.46 2.53
CA LYS A 80 10.44 -8.65 3.77
C LYS A 80 11.82 -8.52 4.42
N PRO A 81 12.64 -9.58 4.55
CA PRO A 81 14.02 -9.45 5.03
C PRO A 81 14.84 -8.46 4.20
N MET A 82 14.72 -8.49 2.86
CA MET A 82 15.42 -7.57 1.98
C MET A 82 14.94 -6.13 2.16
N VAL A 83 13.62 -5.90 2.21
CA VAL A 83 13.03 -4.57 2.45
C VAL A 83 13.57 -3.99 3.75
N LYS A 84 13.58 -4.78 4.83
CA LYS A 84 14.15 -4.36 6.11
C LYS A 84 15.63 -4.01 5.95
N GLN A 85 16.44 -4.89 5.38
CA GLN A 85 17.88 -4.67 5.21
C GLN A 85 18.19 -3.37 4.48
N TYR A 86 17.52 -3.11 3.35
CA TYR A 86 17.77 -1.89 2.57
C TYR A 86 17.20 -0.64 3.24
N ALA A 87 16.08 -0.73 3.96
CA ALA A 87 15.56 0.37 4.77
C ALA A 87 16.49 0.72 5.95
N ASP A 88 17.05 -0.28 6.64
CA ASP A 88 18.06 -0.10 7.71
C ASP A 88 19.31 0.60 7.14
N LYS A 89 19.83 0.10 6.01
CA LYS A 89 21.00 0.66 5.34
C LYS A 89 20.78 2.12 4.94
N TYR A 90 19.66 2.42 4.28
CA TYR A 90 19.34 3.78 3.85
C TYR A 90 19.21 4.74 5.05
N ALA A 91 18.52 4.31 6.12
CA ALA A 91 18.39 5.12 7.33
C ALA A 91 19.76 5.44 7.95
N ALA A 92 20.67 4.47 8.02
CA ALA A 92 22.02 4.69 8.52
C ALA A 92 22.81 5.68 7.64
N GLU A 93 22.83 5.47 6.32
CA GLU A 93 23.54 6.34 5.36
C GLU A 93 23.05 7.79 5.39
N LYS A 94 21.74 7.97 5.53
CA LYS A 94 21.10 9.30 5.58
C LYS A 94 20.98 9.87 6.99
N LYS A 95 21.48 9.17 8.00
CA LYS A 95 21.40 9.55 9.42
C LYS A 95 19.96 9.85 9.85
N LEU A 96 19.02 9.02 9.39
CA LEU A 96 17.60 9.13 9.70
C LEU A 96 17.27 8.31 10.94
N THR A 97 16.58 8.92 11.89
CA THR A 97 16.00 8.21 13.03
C THR A 97 14.69 7.55 12.60
N ARG A 98 14.53 6.27 12.92
CA ARG A 98 13.26 5.57 12.69
C ARG A 98 12.16 6.16 13.55
N ARG A 99 10.96 6.21 12.99
CA ARG A 99 9.74 6.44 13.75
C ARG A 99 9.60 5.39 14.83
N THR A 100 9.27 5.84 16.03
CA THR A 100 8.95 4.99 17.16
C THR A 100 7.55 4.38 16.96
N PRO A 101 7.21 3.30 17.69
CA PRO A 101 5.84 2.81 17.71
C PRO A 101 4.81 3.88 18.10
N ALA A 102 5.18 4.83 18.98
CA ALA A 102 4.30 5.94 19.34
C ALA A 102 4.04 6.89 18.16
N ASP A 103 5.06 7.17 17.34
CA ASP A 103 4.90 7.98 16.13
C ASP A 103 4.01 7.30 15.07
N CYS A 104 3.85 5.98 15.15
CA CYS A 104 2.97 5.19 14.29
C CYS A 104 1.52 5.10 14.79
N GLN A 105 1.21 5.60 15.99
CA GLN A 105 -0.14 5.59 16.58
C GLN A 105 -0.90 6.92 16.43
N SER A 106 -0.23 7.96 15.90
CA SER A 106 -0.87 9.22 15.51
C SER A 106 -1.99 8.96 14.53
#